data_AF-A0A0G1SXP8-F1
#
_entry.id   AF-A0A0G1SXP8-F1
#
_cell.length_a   1.000
_cell.length_b   1.000
_cell.length_c   1.000
_cell.angle_alpha   90.00
_cell.angle_beta   90.00
_cell.angle_gamma   90.00
#
_symmetry.space_group_name_H-M   'P 1'
#
loop_
_entity.id
_entity.type
_entity.pdbx_description
1 polymer ?
#
loop_
_entity_poly.entity_id
_entity_poly.type
_entity_poly.pdbx_seq_one_letter_code
_entity_poly.pdbx_strand_id
1 'polypeptide(L)'
;MATNTAQPTLDDFADTLIKDKQYKTLTPEMFQELKLDILQRVHDFLLSKTITKLTDAQAQELADFLDTKPTDEQIQDFIATAIPDASTFIGETLFQFRQIYLGLA
;
A
#
# COMPACT_ATOMS: atom_id res chain seq x y z
N MET A 1 3.00 8.76 29.50
CA MET A 1 2.30 8.47 28.23
C MET A 1 3.35 8.00 27.26
N ALA A 2 3.38 6.71 26.94
CA ALA A 2 4.39 6.16 26.03
C ALA A 2 4.14 6.73 24.64
N THR A 3 5.13 7.40 24.06
CA THR A 3 5.16 7.74 22.64
C THR A 3 5.23 6.44 21.87
N ASN A 4 4.06 5.92 21.48
CA ASN A 4 3.97 4.85 20.49
C ASN A 4 4.61 5.43 19.22
N THR A 5 5.83 5.01 18.90
CA THR A 5 6.44 5.22 17.59
C THR A 5 5.61 4.42 16.61
N ALA A 6 4.42 4.93 16.27
CA ALA A 6 3.54 4.34 15.29
C ALA A 6 4.32 4.31 13.98
N GLN A 7 4.58 3.11 13.45
CA GLN A 7 5.01 2.99 12.08
C GLN A 7 3.98 3.75 11.22
N PRO A 8 4.42 4.62 10.29
CA PRO A 8 3.51 5.37 9.46
C PRO A 8 2.58 4.40 8.73
N THR A 9 1.29 4.64 8.84
CA THR A 9 0.25 3.79 8.25
C THR A 9 0.13 4.07 6.75
N LEU A 10 -0.53 3.18 6.00
CA LEU A 10 -0.89 3.47 4.60
C LEU A 10 -1.75 4.74 4.48
N ASP A 11 -2.53 5.03 5.53
CA ASP A 11 -3.35 6.23 5.67
C ASP A 11 -2.48 7.51 5.72
N ASP A 12 -1.43 7.50 6.55
CA ASP A 12 -0.44 8.60 6.62
C ASP A 12 0.32 8.77 5.29
N PHE A 13 0.61 7.66 4.61
CA PHE A 13 1.26 7.65 3.30
C PHE A 13 0.39 8.32 2.23
N ALA A 14 -0.89 7.97 2.16
CA ALA A 14 -1.84 8.58 1.22
C ALA A 14 -2.01 10.08 1.49
N ASP A 15 -2.14 10.49 2.76
CA ASP A 15 -2.20 11.89 3.16
C ASP A 15 -0.96 12.68 2.70
N THR A 16 0.22 12.08 2.84
CA THR A 16 1.48 12.70 2.42
C THR A 16 1.55 12.85 0.91
N LEU A 17 1.11 11.86 0.14
CA LEU A 17 1.07 11.94 -1.33
C LEU A 17 0.17 13.06 -1.84
N ILE A 18 -1.01 13.23 -1.24
CA ILE A 18 -1.96 14.28 -1.65
C ILE A 18 -1.35 15.67 -1.38
N LYS A 19 -0.71 15.84 -0.22
CA LYS A 19 -0.01 17.08 0.15
C LYS A 19 1.15 17.37 -0.80
N ASP A 20 1.97 16.37 -1.10
CA ASP A 20 3.12 16.48 -2.00
C ASP A 20 2.71 16.84 -3.44
N LYS A 21 1.50 16.43 -3.88
CA LYS A 21 0.99 16.79 -5.21
C LYS A 21 0.55 18.25 -5.31
N GLN A 22 0.35 18.95 -4.19
CA GLN A 22 0.04 20.39 -4.11
C GLN A 22 -1.16 20.83 -4.96
N TYR A 23 -2.28 20.13 -4.83
CA TYR A 23 -3.53 20.49 -5.51
C TYR A 23 -4.01 21.90 -5.11
N LYS A 24 -4.31 22.75 -6.10
CA LYS A 24 -4.71 24.16 -5.87
C LYS A 24 -6.17 24.34 -5.43
N THR A 25 -7.03 23.38 -5.73
CA THR A 25 -8.50 23.49 -5.59
C THR A 25 -9.11 22.31 -4.85
N LEU A 26 -8.31 21.59 -4.05
CA LEU A 26 -8.76 20.39 -3.36
C LEU A 26 -9.68 20.76 -2.19
N THR A 27 -10.94 20.33 -2.26
CA THR A 27 -11.88 20.45 -1.14
C THR A 27 -11.64 19.33 -0.12
N PRO A 28 -12.15 19.45 1.12
CA PRO A 28 -12.07 18.37 2.10
C PRO A 28 -12.73 17.07 1.63
N GLU A 29 -13.85 17.15 0.91
CA GLU A 29 -14.55 15.97 0.37
C GLU A 29 -13.70 15.28 -0.71
N MET A 30 -13.15 16.06 -1.65
CA MET A 30 -12.24 15.53 -2.67
C MET A 30 -10.97 14.94 -2.06
N PHE A 31 -10.48 15.51 -0.96
CA PHE A 31 -9.33 14.96 -0.24
C PHE A 31 -9.64 13.55 0.27
N GLN A 32 -10.80 13.34 0.90
CA GLN A 32 -11.19 12.03 1.42
C GLN A 32 -11.40 11.01 0.29
N GLU A 33 -12.07 11.39 -0.79
CA GLU A 33 -12.26 10.51 -1.95
C GLU A 33 -10.93 10.14 -2.61
N LEU A 34 -10.04 11.12 -2.80
CA LEU A 34 -8.73 10.89 -3.39
C LEU A 34 -7.87 10.01 -2.49
N LYS A 35 -7.98 10.16 -1.17
CA LYS A 35 -7.29 9.32 -0.21
C LYS A 35 -7.71 7.86 -0.34
N LEU A 36 -9.01 7.59 -0.41
CA LEU A 36 -9.54 6.24 -0.61
C LEU A 36 -9.07 5.64 -1.95
N ASP A 37 -9.08 6.43 -3.03
CA ASP A 37 -8.58 6.00 -4.35
C ASP A 37 -7.07 5.68 -4.30
N ILE A 38 -6.26 6.51 -3.64
CA ILE A 38 -4.83 6.26 -3.45
C ILE A 38 -4.61 4.98 -2.65
N LEU A 39 -5.31 4.81 -1.53
CA LEU A 39 -5.18 3.63 -0.69
C LEU A 39 -5.50 2.35 -1.47
N GLN A 40 -6.60 2.35 -2.23
CA GLN A 40 -6.95 1.22 -3.09
C GLN A 40 -5.85 0.94 -4.13
N ARG A 41 -5.33 1.97 -4.80
CA ARG A 41 -4.27 1.79 -5.81
C ARG A 41 -2.95 1.32 -5.22
N VAL A 42 -2.59 1.81 -4.03
CA VAL A 42 -1.40 1.35 -3.31
C VAL A 42 -1.53 -0.12 -2.97
N HIS A 43 -2.72 -0.52 -2.53
CA HIS A 43 -3.01 -1.90 -2.18
C HIS A 43 -2.91 -2.82 -3.42
N ASP A 44 -3.57 -2.46 -4.51
CA ASP A 44 -3.49 -3.19 -5.78
C ASP A 44 -2.03 -3.28 -6.30
N PHE A 45 -1.27 -2.20 -6.14
CA PHE A 45 0.14 -2.16 -6.54
C PHE A 45 1.02 -3.06 -5.66
N LEU A 46 0.82 -3.06 -4.34
CA LEU A 46 1.51 -3.96 -3.41
C LEU A 46 1.19 -5.42 -3.72
N LEU A 47 -0.08 -5.77 -3.94
CA LEU A 47 -0.49 -7.12 -4.33
C LEU A 47 0.14 -7.54 -5.65
N SER A 48 0.09 -6.67 -6.66
CA SER A 48 0.72 -6.94 -7.96
C SER A 48 2.22 -7.22 -7.83
N LYS A 49 2.94 -6.40 -7.06
CA LYS A 49 4.38 -6.62 -6.80
C LYS A 49 4.62 -7.88 -5.99
N THR A 50 3.76 -8.18 -5.03
CA THR A 50 3.84 -9.39 -4.19
C THR A 50 3.77 -10.62 -5.07
N ILE A 51 2.79 -10.69 -5.98
CA ILE A 51 2.64 -11.81 -6.94
C ILE A 51 3.94 -12.07 -7.72
N THR A 52 4.69 -11.02 -8.10
CA THR A 52 5.97 -11.20 -8.82
C THR A 52 7.10 -11.84 -7.99
N LYS A 53 6.92 -11.92 -6.67
CA LYS A 53 7.88 -12.52 -5.73
C LYS A 53 7.46 -13.91 -5.27
N LEU A 54 6.22 -14.31 -5.53
CA LEU A 54 5.67 -15.59 -5.12
C LEU A 54 6.05 -16.69 -6.11
N THR A 55 6.19 -17.91 -5.60
CA THR A 55 6.15 -19.12 -6.43
C THR A 55 4.72 -19.38 -6.92
N ASP A 56 4.55 -20.21 -7.96
CA ASP A 56 3.22 -20.58 -8.49
C ASP A 56 2.28 -21.13 -7.39
N ALA A 57 2.82 -21.91 -6.46
CA ALA A 57 2.07 -22.44 -5.32
C ALA A 57 1.58 -21.33 -4.37
N GLN A 58 2.48 -20.42 -4.00
CA GLN A 58 2.13 -19.28 -3.13
C GLN A 58 1.20 -18.28 -3.83
N ALA A 59 1.31 -18.13 -5.16
CA ALA A 59 0.39 -17.29 -5.93
C ALA A 59 -1.02 -17.87 -5.96
N GLN A 60 -1.16 -19.20 -6.03
CA GLN A 60 -2.46 -19.86 -5.87
C GLN A 60 -3.02 -19.68 -4.45
N GLU A 61 -2.19 -19.84 -3.41
CA GLU A 61 -2.61 -19.57 -2.02
C GLU A 61 -3.07 -18.12 -1.82
N LEU A 62 -2.38 -17.15 -2.45
CA LEU A 62 -2.81 -15.76 -2.43
C LEU A 62 -4.14 -15.55 -3.15
N ALA A 63 -4.37 -16.21 -4.30
CA ALA A 63 -5.64 -16.11 -5.03
C ALA A 63 -6.81 -16.64 -4.18
N ASP A 64 -6.64 -17.82 -3.58
CA ASP A 64 -7.64 -18.42 -2.69
C ASP A 64 -7.90 -17.55 -1.46
N PHE A 65 -6.85 -16.93 -0.92
CA PHE A 65 -6.95 -15.98 0.19
C PHE A 65 -7.70 -14.71 -0.19
N LEU A 66 -7.44 -14.13 -1.36
CA LEU A 66 -8.13 -12.92 -1.85
C LEU A 66 -9.62 -13.17 -2.11
N ASP A 67 -10.02 -14.37 -2.51
CA ASP A 67 -11.43 -14.76 -2.68
C ASP A 67 -12.23 -14.67 -1.35
N THR A 68 -11.55 -14.69 -0.20
CA THR A 68 -12.17 -14.50 1.12
C THR A 68 -12.46 -13.04 1.48
N LYS A 69 -12.04 -12.08 0.64
CA LYS A 69 -12.08 -10.63 0.91
C LYS A 69 -11.37 -10.25 2.22
N PRO A 70 -10.07 -10.55 2.33
CA PRO A 70 -9.31 -10.28 3.54
C PRO A 70 -9.16 -8.77 3.79
N THR A 71 -8.96 -8.42 5.04
CA THR A 71 -8.64 -7.04 5.46
C THR A 71 -7.19 -6.68 5.12
N ASP A 72 -6.89 -5.38 5.05
CA ASP A 72 -5.55 -4.88 4.75
C ASP A 72 -4.48 -5.42 5.72
N GLU A 73 -4.82 -5.59 7.00
CA GLU A 73 -3.94 -6.17 8.02
C GLU A 73 -3.61 -7.64 7.69
N GLN A 74 -4.62 -8.44 7.33
CA GLN A 74 -4.41 -9.84 6.96
C GLN A 74 -3.59 -9.98 5.67
N ILE A 75 -3.73 -9.04 4.74
CA ILE A 75 -2.92 -9.01 3.52
C ILE A 75 -1.47 -8.65 3.83
N GLN A 76 -1.23 -7.69 4.71
CA GLN A 76 0.12 -7.37 5.17
C GLN A 76 0.76 -8.56 5.89
N ASP A 77 0.02 -9.30 6.72
CA ASP A 77 0.49 -10.50 7.40
C ASP A 77 0.85 -11.62 6.40
N PHE A 78 0.04 -11.81 5.36
CA PHE A 78 0.35 -12.74 4.28
C PHE A 78 1.66 -12.35 3.60
N ILE A 79 1.83 -11.08 3.22
CA ILE A 79 3.04 -10.57 2.59
C ILE A 79 4.26 -10.74 3.51
N ALA A 80 4.10 -10.44 4.81
CA ALA A 80 5.13 -10.58 5.82
C ALA A 80 5.62 -12.03 6.00
N THR A 81 4.72 -12.99 5.81
CA THR A 81 5.02 -14.43 5.91
C THR A 81 5.58 -14.98 4.62
N ALA A 82 5.08 -14.54 3.47
CA ALA A 82 5.41 -15.10 2.17
C ALA A 82 6.71 -14.53 1.57
N ILE A 83 7.09 -13.30 1.93
CA ILE A 83 8.24 -12.59 1.36
C ILE A 83 9.36 -12.43 2.41
N PRO A 84 10.56 -12.98 2.16
CA PRO A 84 11.75 -12.64 2.94
C PRO A 84 12.04 -11.14 2.88
N ASP A 85 12.37 -10.52 4.01
CA ASP A 85 12.57 -9.07 4.13
C ASP A 85 11.36 -8.23 3.68
N ALA A 86 10.14 -8.71 3.97
CA ALA A 86 8.89 -8.05 3.60
C ALA A 86 8.84 -6.55 3.93
N SER A 87 9.42 -6.11 5.06
CA SER A 87 9.47 -4.68 5.41
C SER A 87 10.26 -3.85 4.39
N THR A 88 11.40 -4.36 3.91
CA THR A 88 12.18 -3.70 2.84
C THR A 88 11.38 -3.70 1.54
N PHE A 89 10.79 -4.84 1.18
CA PHE A 89 9.97 -4.97 -0.02
C PHE A 89 8.78 -3.99 -0.04
N ILE A 90 8.05 -3.88 1.06
CA ILE A 90 6.93 -2.93 1.22
C ILE A 90 7.46 -1.50 1.09
N GLY A 91 8.54 -1.16 1.78
CA GLY A 91 9.15 0.18 1.72
C GLY A 91 9.57 0.58 0.30
N GLU A 92 10.26 -0.31 -0.42
CA GLU A 92 10.65 -0.09 -1.82
C GLU A 92 9.43 0.05 -2.74
N THR A 93 8.41 -0.76 -2.53
CA THR A 93 7.18 -0.74 -3.33
C THR A 93 6.40 0.56 -3.13
N LEU A 94 6.25 1.02 -1.88
CA LEU A 94 5.62 2.31 -1.56
C LEU A 94 6.43 3.48 -2.13
N PHE A 95 7.76 3.41 -2.06
CA PHE A 95 8.63 4.42 -2.66
C PHE A 95 8.45 4.48 -4.18
N GLN A 96 8.44 3.33 -4.87
CA GLN A 96 8.16 3.25 -6.30
C GLN A 96 6.78 3.83 -6.66
N PHE A 97 5.74 3.45 -5.91
CA PHE A 97 4.40 3.98 -6.11
C PHE A 97 4.39 5.50 -6.00
N ARG A 98 5.06 6.06 -4.98
CA ARG A 98 5.20 7.52 -4.80
C ARG A 98 5.83 8.18 -6.02
N GLN A 99 6.91 7.61 -6.57
CA GLN A 99 7.54 8.17 -7.77
C GLN A 99 6.57 8.20 -8.97
N ILE A 100 5.85 7.09 -9.20
CA ILE A 100 4.88 6.97 -10.30
C ILE A 100 3.72 7.96 -10.12
N TYR A 101 3.13 8.01 -8.92
CA TYR A 101 1.98 8.86 -8.63
C TYR A 101 2.30 10.36 -8.74
N LEU A 102 3.48 10.76 -8.25
CA LEU A 102 3.92 12.14 -8.34
C LEU A 102 4.42 12.52 -9.74
N GLY A 103 4.75 11.53 -10.59
CA GLY A 103 5.30 11.76 -11.93
C GLY A 103 6.79 12.09 -11.90
N LEU A 104 7.52 11.48 -10.96
CA LEU A 104 8.98 11.65 -10.77
C LEU A 104 9.80 10.53 -11.45
N ALA A 105 9.14 9.47 -11.90
CA ALA A 105 9.73 8.31 -12.60
C ALA A 105 9.54 8.40 -14.11
#